data_AF-A0AAD7KTW3-F1
#
_entry.id   AF-A0AAD7KTW3-F1
#
_cell.length_a   1.000
_cell.length_b   1.000
_cell.length_c   1.000
_cell.angle_alpha   90.00
_cell.angle_beta   90.00
_cell.angle_gamma   90.00
#
_symmetry.space_group_name_H-M   'P 1'
#
loop_
_entity.id
_entity.type
_entity.pdbx_description
1 polymer ?
#
loop_
_entity_poly.entity_id
_entity_poly.type
_entity_poly.pdbx_seq_one_letter_code
_entity_poly.pdbx_strand_id
1 'polypeptide(L)'
;MENLDACLLAIQVNLFDCGGIAIGVCMLHKFGDTSTVTNFTSDWAIIGRKNHLDKEALSRPVLDAASAFPGDDFHLPGRPAGVVFEKGHM
;
A
#
# COMPACT_ATOMS: atom_id res chain seq x y z
N MET A 1 16.19 12.72 -18.06
CA MET A 1 14.90 12.32 -17.48
C MET A 1 15.24 11.81 -16.10
N GLU A 2 15.09 12.66 -15.09
CA GLU A 2 15.44 12.37 -13.70
C GLU A 2 14.82 11.02 -13.30
N ASN A 3 15.66 10.08 -12.84
CA ASN A 3 15.19 8.82 -12.31
C ASN A 3 14.55 9.11 -10.94
N LEU A 4 13.24 9.39 -10.95
CA LEU A 4 12.45 9.36 -9.73
C LEU A 4 12.35 7.89 -9.34
N ASP A 5 13.29 7.41 -8.53
CA ASP A 5 13.10 6.20 -7.75
C ASP A 5 11.68 6.25 -7.18
N ALA A 6 10.83 5.32 -7.60
CA ALA A 6 9.39 5.47 -7.51
C ALA A 6 8.95 5.89 -6.10
N CYS A 7 8.43 7.11 -5.96
CA CYS A 7 7.97 7.62 -4.67
C CYS A 7 6.82 6.75 -4.18
N LEU A 8 7.08 5.91 -3.18
CA LEU A 8 6.10 4.94 -2.66
C LEU A 8 4.94 5.64 -1.94
N LEU A 9 5.25 6.75 -1.26
CA LEU A 9 4.32 7.55 -0.49
C LEU A 9 4.72 9.02 -0.54
N ALA A 10 3.78 9.88 -0.91
CA ALA A 10 3.90 11.33 -0.82
C ALA A 10 2.82 11.88 0.13
N ILE A 11 3.21 12.85 0.96
CA ILE A 11 2.35 13.52 1.93
C ILE A 11 2.40 15.02 1.66
N GLN A 12 1.22 15.65 1.57
CA GLN A 12 1.09 17.10 1.46
C GLN A 12 0.30 17.63 2.65
N VAL A 13 0.80 18.67 3.30
CA VAL A 13 0.10 19.38 4.39
C VAL A 13 -0.22 20.79 3.93
N ASN A 14 -1.50 21.15 3.94
CA ASN A 14 -1.97 22.48 3.57
C ASN A 14 -2.61 23.14 4.80
N LEU A 15 -2.09 24.30 5.18
CA LEU A 15 -2.64 25.13 6.25
C LEU A 15 -3.46 26.26 5.62
N PHE A 16 -4.65 26.51 6.16
CA PHE A 16 -5.53 27.58 5.71
C PHE A 16 -5.52 28.73 6.71
N ASP A 17 -5.72 29.96 6.23
CA ASP A 17 -5.74 31.17 7.07
C ASP A 17 -6.82 31.12 8.17
N CYS A 18 -7.87 30.32 7.99
CA CYS A 18 -8.88 30.04 9.02
C CYS A 18 -8.40 29.12 10.16
N GLY A 19 -7.14 28.68 10.13
CA GLY A 19 -6.56 27.73 11.08
C GLY A 19 -6.85 26.26 10.77
N GLY A 20 -7.58 25.96 9.68
CA GLY A 20 -7.83 24.60 9.23
C GLY A 20 -6.57 23.94 8.65
N ILE A 21 -6.52 22.60 8.67
CA ILE A 21 -5.45 21.80 8.07
C ILE A 21 -6.08 20.74 7.16
N ALA A 22 -5.59 20.63 5.92
CA ALA A 22 -5.87 19.50 5.03
C ALA A 22 -4.60 18.70 4.78
N ILE A 23 -4.71 17.38 4.87
CA ILE A 23 -3.61 16.46 4.63
C ILE A 23 -3.96 15.60 3.41
N GLY A 24 -3.13 15.66 2.38
CA GLY A 24 -3.20 14.79 1.21
C GLY A 24 -2.20 13.64 1.33
N VAL A 25 -2.66 12.41 1.07
CA VAL A 25 -1.82 11.20 1.07
C VAL A 25 -1.92 10.55 -0.31
N CYS A 26 -0.77 10.33 -0.95
CA CYS A 26 -0.68 9.65 -2.24
C CYS A 26 0.26 8.46 -2.10
N MET A 27 -0.23 7.25 -2.37
CA MET A 27 0.54 6.02 -2.32
C MET A 27 0.53 5.34 -3.69
N LEU A 28 1.65 4.76 -4.08
CA LEU A 28 1.71 3.97 -5.30
C LEU A 28 0.79 2.74 -5.17
N HIS A 29 -0.21 2.62 -6.03
CA HIS A 29 -1.19 1.52 -6.00
C HIS A 29 -0.54 0.12 -6.13
N LYS A 30 0.67 0.03 -6.69
CA LYS A 30 1.44 -1.23 -6.73
C LYS A 30 1.83 -1.75 -5.33
N PHE A 31 1.88 -0.87 -4.34
CA PHE A 31 2.37 -1.16 -2.99
C PHE A 31 1.26 -1.29 -1.94
N GLY A 32 0.08 -0.75 -2.22
CA GLY A 32 -1.03 -0.75 -1.27
C GLY A 32 -2.36 -0.47 -1.95
N ASP A 33 -3.42 -1.00 -1.37
CA ASP A 33 -4.78 -0.70 -1.76
C ASP A 33 -5.36 0.44 -0.89
N THR A 34 -6.66 0.70 -1.04
CA THR A 34 -7.33 1.75 -0.24
C THR A 34 -7.32 1.43 1.27
N SER A 35 -7.40 0.15 1.65
CA SER A 35 -7.32 -0.29 3.04
C SER A 35 -5.94 0.00 3.62
N THR A 36 -4.89 -0.31 2.85
CA THR A 36 -3.51 0.00 3.20
C THR A 36 -3.29 1.49 3.49
N VAL A 37 -3.75 2.37 2.60
CA VAL A 37 -3.65 3.83 2.77
C VAL A 37 -4.44 4.31 3.99
N THR A 38 -5.61 3.75 4.23
CA THR A 38 -6.48 4.12 5.38
C THR A 38 -5.86 3.71 6.71
N ASN A 39 -5.34 2.48 6.80
CA ASN A 39 -4.66 1.98 7.99
C ASN A 39 -3.40 2.80 8.29
N PHE A 40 -2.56 3.03 7.27
CA PHE A 40 -1.39 3.89 7.40
C PHE A 40 -1.74 5.27 7.98
N THR A 41 -2.78 5.93 7.44
CA THR A 41 -3.20 7.26 7.88
C THR A 41 -3.71 7.25 9.32
N SER A 42 -4.42 6.18 9.71
CA SER A 42 -4.96 6.01 11.06
C SER A 42 -3.85 5.77 12.10
N ASP A 43 -2.92 4.88 11.78
CA ASP A 43 -1.75 4.59 12.62
C ASP A 43 -0.88 5.84 12.78
N TRP A 44 -0.63 6.56 11.68
CA TRP A 44 0.11 7.82 11.71
C TRP A 44 -0.57 8.86 12.62
N ALA A 45 -1.90 8.98 12.57
CA ALA A 45 -2.64 9.86 13.47
C ALA A 45 -2.62 9.40 14.94
N ILE A 46 -2.62 8.10 15.21
CA ILE A 46 -2.48 7.56 16.58
C ILE A 46 -1.09 7.89 17.13
N ILE A 47 -0.04 7.63 16.35
CA ILE A 47 1.35 7.93 16.69
C ILE A 47 1.52 9.42 16.93
N GLY A 48 1.01 10.27 16.04
CA GLY A 48 1.11 11.72 16.16
C GLY A 48 0.38 12.30 17.38
N ARG A 49 -0.61 11.59 17.93
CA ARG A 49 -1.35 12.01 19.13
C ARG A 49 -0.74 11.52 20.45
N LYS A 50 0.01 10.41 20.45
CA LYS A 50 0.57 9.81 21.67
C LYS A 50 2.03 10.24 21.86
N ASN A 51 2.34 10.89 23.00
CA ASN A 51 3.72 11.21 23.38
C ASN A 51 4.57 9.97 23.79
N HIS A 52 3.94 8.80 23.95
CA HIS A 52 4.61 7.55 24.33
C HIS A 52 3.99 6.39 23.55
N LEU A 53 4.82 5.59 22.88
CA LEU A 53 4.38 4.52 22.00
C LEU A 53 4.36 3.18 22.73
N ASP A 54 3.15 2.71 23.06
CA ASP A 54 2.91 1.30 23.34
C ASP A 54 2.94 0.58 21.98
N LYS A 55 4.06 -0.07 21.65
CA LYS A 55 4.26 -0.75 20.34
C LYS A 55 3.17 -1.79 20.04
N GLU A 56 2.53 -2.33 21.06
CA GLU A 56 1.41 -3.26 21.00
C GLU A 56 0.12 -2.64 20.42
N ALA A 57 0.00 -1.31 20.42
CA ALA A 57 -1.18 -0.61 19.90
C ALA A 57 -1.10 -0.30 18.40
N LEU A 58 0.02 -0.60 17.74
CA LEU A 58 0.22 -0.34 16.32
C LEU A 58 -0.12 -1.59 15.52
N SER A 59 -1.24 -1.57 14.79
CA SER A 59 -1.44 -2.50 13.69
C SER A 59 -0.36 -2.22 12.63
N ARG A 60 0.40 -3.22 12.22
CA ARG A 60 1.32 -3.04 11.09
C ARG A 60 0.47 -2.82 9.84
N PRO A 61 0.69 -1.75 9.05
CA PRO A 61 -0.06 -1.57 7.82
C PRO A 61 0.20 -2.78 6.91
N VAL A 62 -0.88 -3.45 6.52
CA VAL A 62 -0.83 -4.58 5.58
C VAL A 62 -0.69 -4.00 4.18
N LEU A 63 0.49 -4.18 3.61
CA LEU A 63 0.90 -3.70 2.29
C LEU A 63 0.83 -4.86 1.30
N ASP A 64 -0.32 -5.53 1.24
CA ASP A 64 -0.56 -6.67 0.35
C ASP A 64 -1.82 -6.42 -0.47
N ALA A 65 -1.70 -5.51 -1.43
CA ALA A 65 -2.78 -5.24 -2.38
C ALA A 65 -3.13 -6.48 -3.22
N ALA A 66 -2.19 -7.42 -3.38
CA ALA A 66 -2.44 -8.66 -4.13
C ALA A 66 -3.44 -9.56 -3.39
N SER A 67 -3.44 -9.57 -2.05
CA SER A 67 -4.41 -10.33 -1.24
C SER A 67 -5.87 -9.92 -1.43
N ALA A 68 -6.12 -8.69 -1.92
CA ALA A 68 -7.46 -8.18 -2.20
C ALA A 68 -8.02 -8.69 -3.54
N PHE A 69 -7.15 -9.23 -4.41
CA PHE A 69 -7.57 -9.87 -5.65
C PHE A 69 -7.63 -11.38 -5.42
N PRO A 70 -8.68 -12.06 -5.91
CA PRO A 70 -8.69 -13.52 -5.87
C PRO A 70 -7.44 -14.01 -6.60
N GLY A 71 -6.63 -14.83 -5.92
CA GLY A 71 -5.53 -15.56 -6.56
C GLY A 71 -6.07 -16.31 -7.76
N ASP A 72 -5.27 -16.39 -8.82
CA ASP A 72 -5.58 -17.03 -10.11
C ASP A 72 -5.90 -18.53 -9.97
N ASP A 73 -7.03 -18.84 -9.35
CA ASP A 73 -7.77 -20.08 -9.48
C ASP A 73 -9.08 -19.77 -10.22
N PHE A 74 -9.00 -18.89 -11.23
CA PHE A 74 -10.02 -18.87 -12.25
C PHE A 74 -9.88 -20.19 -13.00
N HIS A 75 -10.62 -21.21 -12.54
CA HIS A 75 -10.80 -22.46 -13.25
C HIS A 75 -11.60 -22.15 -14.52
N LEU A 76 -10.91 -21.58 -15.51
CA LEU A 76 -11.43 -21.50 -16.87
C LEU A 76 -11.66 -22.94 -17.31
N PRO A 77 -12.90 -23.33 -17.67
CA PRO A 77 -13.13 -24.65 -18.21
C PRO A 77 -12.36 -24.74 -19.53
N GLY A 78 -11.25 -25.49 -19.55
CA GLY A 78 -10.56 -25.85 -20.79
C GLY A 78 -9.05 -25.64 -20.88
N ARG A 79 -8.29 -25.41 -19.80
CA ARG A 79 -6.82 -25.42 -19.91
C ARG A 79 -6.30 -26.87 -19.99
N PRO A 80 -5.71 -27.33 -21.11
CA PRO A 80 -5.11 -28.66 -21.16
C PRO A 80 -3.89 -28.70 -20.24
N ALA A 81 -3.81 -29.74 -19.43
CA ALA A 81 -2.70 -29.96 -18.51
C ALA A 81 -1.38 -30.11 -19.27
N GLY A 82 -0.37 -29.33 -18.87
CA GLY A 82 1.02 -29.53 -19.28
C GLY A 82 1.52 -28.61 -20.39
N VAL A 83 1.96 -27.41 -20.01
CA VAL A 83 3.09 -26.76 -20.70
C VAL A 83 4.14 -26.54 -19.64
N VAL A 84 5.15 -27.41 -19.65
CA VAL A 84 6.40 -27.24 -18.89
C VAL A 84 7.17 -26.12 -19.57
N PHE A 85 7.42 -25.03 -18.86
CA PHE A 85 8.40 -24.04 -19.29
C PHE A 85 9.78 -24.55 -18.86
N GLU A 86 10.58 -24.99 -19.83
CA GLU A 86 12.00 -25.29 -19.61
C GLU A 86 12.74 -24.03 -19.17
N LYS A 87 13.54 -24.16 -18.12
CA LYS A 87 14.40 -23.10 -17.59
C LYS A 87 15.60 -22.94 -18.51
N GLY A 88 15.62 -21.89 -19.34
CA GLY A 88 16.81 -21.48 -20.08
C GLY A 88 17.93 -21.06 -19.12
N HIS A 89 19.04 -21.79 -19.15
CA HIS A 89 20.34 -21.38 -18.59
C HIS A 89 20.92 -20.24 -19.42
N MET A 90 21.54 -19.26 -18.74
CA MET A 90 22.68 -18.51 -19.30
C MET A 90 23.96 -19.30 -19.04
#